data_AF-A0A970GB44-F1
#
_entry.id   AF-A0A970GB44-F1
#
_cell.length_a   1.000
_cell.length_b   1.000
_cell.length_c   1.000
_cell.angle_alpha   90.00
_cell.angle_beta   90.00
_cell.angle_gamma   90.00
#
_symmetry.space_group_name_H-M   'P 1'
#
loop_
_entity.id
_entity.type
_entity.pdbx_description
1 polymer ?
#
loop_
_entity_poly.entity_id
_entity_poly.type
_entity_poly.pdbx_seq_one_letter_code
_entity_poly.pdbx_strand_id
1 'polypeptide(L)'
;MNNIKRLTKLSSSGDYYVLDSNMVFCVNDEYRGEAVEKLAKFENLYQYLMEMQKNIPAEMDKLREQNKTKSYRFKELMAQKLLHENMLNLLSLYGLG
;
A
#
# COMPACT_ATOMS: atom_id res chain seq x y z
N MET A 1 16.11 14.69 -0.11
CA MET A 1 14.88 14.11 0.47
C MET A 1 13.69 14.75 -0.22
N ASN A 2 12.84 13.97 -0.90
CA ASN A 2 11.59 14.52 -1.42
C ASN A 2 10.71 14.89 -0.22
N ASN A 3 10.42 16.17 -0.06
CA ASN A 3 9.54 16.65 0.99
C ASN A 3 8.12 16.19 0.64
N ILE A 4 7.55 15.26 1.41
CA ILE A 4 6.18 14.80 1.15
C ILE A 4 5.24 15.96 1.44
N LYS A 5 4.61 16.50 0.39
CA LYS A 5 3.52 17.47 0.53
C LYS A 5 2.34 16.75 1.20
N ARG A 6 2.12 17.05 2.48
CA ARG A 6 0.98 16.56 3.26
C ARG A 6 -0.25 17.39 2.90
N LEU A 7 -1.33 16.71 2.49
CA LEU A 7 -2.59 17.37 2.10
C LEU A 7 -3.54 17.57 3.28
N THR A 8 -3.40 16.73 4.32
CA THR A 8 -4.25 16.71 5.50
C THR A 8 -3.58 17.38 6.70
N LYS A 9 -4.31 18.18 7.46
CA LYS A 9 -3.92 18.74 8.76
C LYS A 9 -4.88 18.26 9.85
N LEU A 10 -4.42 18.18 11.08
CA LEU A 10 -5.31 17.89 12.21
C LEU A 10 -6.27 19.07 12.39
N SER A 11 -7.55 18.78 12.63
CA SER A 11 -8.55 19.80 12.93
C SER A 11 -8.21 20.57 14.20
N SER A 12 -8.80 21.75 14.38
CA SER A 12 -8.57 22.58 15.57
C SER A 12 -8.97 21.89 16.88
N SER A 13 -9.94 20.96 16.85
CA SER A 13 -10.33 20.19 18.03
C SER A 13 -9.39 19.01 18.31
N GLY A 14 -8.67 18.51 17.30
CA GLY A 14 -7.77 17.38 17.43
C GLY A 14 -8.38 16.01 17.08
N ASP A 15 -9.68 15.95 16.77
CA ASP A 15 -10.41 14.66 16.71
C ASP A 15 -10.42 14.02 15.32
N TYR A 16 -10.19 14.81 14.28
CA TYR A 16 -10.22 14.36 12.88
C TYR A 16 -9.25 15.15 12.00
N TYR A 17 -8.92 14.59 10.83
CA TYR A 17 -8.11 15.25 9.83
C TYR A 17 -8.96 16.02 8.83
N VAL A 18 -8.48 17.18 8.40
CA VAL A 18 -9.11 18.07 7.41
C VAL A 18 -8.13 18.38 6.29
N LEU A 19 -8.65 18.81 5.15
CA LEU A 19 -7.89 19.30 4.00
C LEU A 19 -8.46 20.65 3.55
N ASP A 20 -7.71 21.36 2.71
CA ASP A 20 -8.21 22.61 2.13
C ASP A 20 -9.28 22.28 1.06
N SER A 21 -10.31 23.11 0.94
CA SER A 21 -11.51 22.83 0.12
C SER A 21 -11.23 22.61 -1.37
N ASN A 22 -10.10 23.10 -1.88
CA ASN A 22 -9.67 22.88 -3.25
C ASN A 22 -9.04 21.51 -3.50
N MET A 23 -8.76 20.73 -2.45
CA MET A 23 -8.13 19.40 -2.56
C MET A 23 -9.14 18.28 -2.82
N VAL A 24 -10.43 18.51 -2.51
CA VAL A 24 -11.56 17.61 -2.79
C VAL A 24 -12.79 18.44 -3.14
N PHE A 25 -13.37 18.21 -4.31
CA PHE A 25 -14.56 18.92 -4.78
C PHE A 25 -15.51 17.95 -5.50
N CYS A 26 -16.81 18.25 -5.46
CA CYS A 26 -17.84 17.42 -6.09
C CYS A 26 -18.17 17.95 -7.49
N VAL A 27 -18.22 17.06 -8.48
CA VAL A 27 -18.65 17.32 -9.86
C VAL A 27 -19.55 16.18 -10.30
N ASN A 28 -20.81 16.47 -10.66
CA ASN A 28 -21.80 15.47 -11.09
C ASN A 28 -21.91 14.28 -10.12
N ASP A 29 -22.11 14.56 -8.83
CA ASP A 29 -22.19 13.55 -7.74
C ASP A 29 -20.91 12.71 -7.52
N GLU A 30 -19.77 13.08 -8.13
CA GLU A 30 -18.48 12.44 -7.92
C GLU A 30 -17.49 13.37 -7.20
N TYR A 31 -16.79 12.85 -6.18
CA TYR A 31 -15.69 13.59 -5.55
C TYR A 31 -14.39 13.42 -6.33
N ARG A 32 -13.73 14.54 -6.61
CA ARG A 32 -12.49 14.63 -7.39
C ARG A 32 -11.48 15.52 -6.66
N GLY A 33 -10.20 15.45 -7.06
CA GLY A 33 -9.15 16.32 -6.56
C GLY A 33 -7.88 15.58 -6.13
N GLU A 34 -6.83 16.33 -5.78
CA GLU A 34 -5.50 15.78 -5.47
C GLU A 34 -5.55 14.76 -4.31
N ALA A 35 -6.41 14.98 -3.31
CA ALA A 35 -6.52 14.06 -2.19
C ALA A 35 -7.22 12.74 -2.56
N VAL A 36 -8.23 12.77 -3.44
CA VAL A 36 -8.89 11.57 -3.96
C VAL A 36 -7.90 10.73 -4.78
N GLU A 37 -7.15 11.36 -5.68
CA GLU A 37 -6.11 10.70 -6.47
C GLU A 37 -5.00 10.07 -5.61
N LYS A 38 -4.60 10.78 -4.54
CA LYS A 38 -3.58 10.27 -3.61
C LYS A 38 -4.09 9.07 -2.81
N LEU A 39 -5.37 9.09 -2.41
CA LEU A 39 -6.01 7.97 -1.73
C LEU A 39 -6.07 6.74 -2.65
N ALA A 40 -6.56 6.91 -3.89
CA ALA A 40 -6.64 5.82 -4.86
C ALA A 40 -5.28 5.17 -5.14
N LYS A 41 -4.19 5.96 -5.25
CA LYS A 41 -2.83 5.42 -5.40
C LYS A 41 -2.38 4.60 -4.20
N PHE A 42 -2.77 5.02 -2.98
CA PHE A 42 -2.48 4.28 -1.77
C PHE A 42 -3.28 2.97 -1.69
N GLU A 43 -4.57 3.00 -2.06
CA GLU A 43 -5.42 1.81 -2.13
C GLU A 43 -4.89 0.80 -3.16
N ASN A 44 -4.50 1.26 -4.35
CA ASN A 44 -3.87 0.42 -5.37
C ASN A 44 -2.57 -0.23 -4.87
N LEU A 45 -1.75 0.52 -4.13
CA LEU A 45 -0.53 -0.03 -3.50
C LEU A 45 -0.90 -1.11 -2.49
N TYR A 46 -1.85 -0.84 -1.58
CA TYR A 46 -2.27 -1.79 -0.57
C TYR A 46 -2.82 -3.08 -1.20
N GLN A 47 -3.68 -2.97 -2.21
CA GLN A 47 -4.20 -4.11 -2.98
C GLN A 47 -3.07 -4.92 -3.61
N TYR A 48 -2.11 -4.26 -4.26
CA TYR A 48 -0.93 -4.93 -4.82
C TYR A 48 -0.14 -5.71 -3.77
N LEU A 49 0.10 -5.11 -2.59
CA LEU A 49 0.80 -5.78 -1.49
C LEU A 49 0.06 -7.04 -1.01
N MET A 50 -1.27 -6.97 -0.88
CA MET A 50 -2.09 -8.12 -0.50
C MET A 50 -2.04 -9.22 -1.57
N GLU A 51 -2.12 -8.87 -2.85
CA GLU A 51 -2.00 -9.83 -3.94
C GLU A 51 -0.63 -10.52 -3.96
N MET A 52 0.44 -9.78 -3.72
CA MET A 52 1.78 -10.35 -3.63
C MET A 52 1.94 -11.29 -2.43
N GLN A 53 1.36 -10.93 -1.28
CA GLN A 53 1.34 -11.80 -0.10
C GLN A 53 0.64 -13.14 -0.41
N LYS A 54 -0.38 -13.15 -1.26
CA LYS A 54 -1.08 -14.36 -1.71
C LYS A 54 -0.31 -15.14 -2.79
N ASN A 55 0.23 -14.45 -3.78
CA ASN A 55 0.77 -15.08 -4.99
C ASN A 55 2.20 -15.60 -4.81
N ILE A 56 3.05 -14.90 -4.06
CA ILE A 56 4.45 -15.28 -3.88
C ILE A 56 4.60 -16.67 -3.22
N PRO A 57 3.85 -17.02 -2.14
CA PRO A 57 3.90 -18.36 -1.57
C PRO A 57 3.58 -19.45 -2.60
N ALA A 58 2.57 -19.24 -3.44
CA ALA A 58 2.17 -20.19 -4.48
C ALA A 58 3.27 -20.39 -5.54
N GLU A 59 3.97 -19.32 -5.94
CA GLU A 59 5.14 -19.45 -6.83
C GLU A 59 6.31 -20.18 -6.17
N MET A 60 6.55 -19.90 -4.88
CA MET A 60 7.58 -20.59 -4.11
C MET A 60 7.27 -22.08 -3.97
N ASP A 61 6.01 -22.47 -3.78
CA ASP A 61 5.58 -23.86 -3.70
C ASP A 61 5.84 -24.62 -5.00
N LYS A 62 5.52 -24.02 -6.16
CA LYS A 62 5.87 -24.60 -7.47
C LYS A 62 7.38 -24.84 -7.61
N LEU A 63 8.22 -23.94 -7.10
CA LEU A 63 9.67 -24.12 -7.12
C LEU A 63 10.14 -25.20 -6.14
N ARG A 64 9.45 -25.40 -5.00
CA ARG A 64 9.72 -26.50 -4.06
C ARG A 64 9.44 -27.85 -4.71
N GLU A 65 8.30 -27.99 -5.38
CA GLU A 65 7.92 -29.20 -6.12
C GLU A 65 8.97 -29.55 -7.20
N GLN A 66 9.60 -28.53 -7.80
CA GLN A 66 10.67 -28.70 -8.78
C GLN A 66 12.07 -28.89 -8.18
N ASN A 67 12.21 -28.99 -6.85
CA ASN A 67 13.51 -29.03 -6.13
C ASN A 67 14.42 -27.80 -6.38
N LYS A 68 13.84 -26.65 -6.74
CA LYS A 68 14.56 -25.40 -7.10
C LYS A 68 14.69 -24.41 -5.94
N THR A 69 14.70 -24.88 -4.70
CA THR A 69 14.77 -24.03 -3.48
C THR A 69 16.08 -23.25 -3.34
N LYS A 70 17.17 -23.69 -3.98
CA LYS A 70 18.46 -22.98 -3.98
C LYS A 70 18.61 -21.98 -5.14
N SER A 71 17.63 -21.91 -6.04
CA SER A 71 17.67 -21.03 -7.21
C SER A 71 17.67 -19.55 -6.81
N TYR A 72 18.22 -18.70 -7.67
CA TYR A 72 18.16 -17.24 -7.50
C TYR A 72 16.71 -16.76 -7.39
N ARG A 73 15.83 -17.27 -8.25
CA ARG A 73 14.39 -16.93 -8.25
C ARG A 73 13.71 -17.26 -6.92
N PHE A 74 14.00 -18.42 -6.33
CA PHE A 74 13.42 -18.77 -5.03
C PHE A 74 13.87 -17.81 -3.91
N LYS A 75 15.15 -17.44 -3.90
CA LYS A 75 15.69 -16.47 -2.92
C LYS A 75 15.11 -15.07 -3.11
N GLU A 76 14.95 -14.64 -4.37
CA GLU A 76 14.30 -13.37 -4.71
C GLU A 76 12.85 -13.34 -4.19
N LEU A 77 12.06 -14.38 -4.48
CA LEU A 77 10.68 -14.49 -3.99
C LEU A 77 10.60 -14.51 -2.47
N MET A 78 11.53 -15.21 -1.80
CA MET A 78 11.59 -15.22 -0.34
C MET A 78 11.88 -13.83 0.24
N ALA A 79 12.81 -13.08 -0.36
CA ALA A 79 13.10 -11.71 0.04
C ALA A 79 11.89 -10.78 -0.19
N GLN A 80 11.23 -10.91 -1.34
CA GLN A 80 10.01 -10.17 -1.64
C GLN A 80 8.90 -10.47 -0.64
N LYS A 81 8.67 -11.74 -0.29
CA LYS A 81 7.67 -12.15 0.73
C LYS A 81 7.90 -11.41 2.05
N LEU A 82 9.12 -11.45 2.57
CA LEU A 82 9.48 -10.80 3.84
C LEU A 82 9.30 -9.28 3.77
N LEU A 83 9.67 -8.66 2.66
CA LEU A 83 9.52 -7.23 2.44
C LEU A 83 8.03 -6.83 2.41
N HIS A 84 7.19 -7.57 1.68
CA HIS A 84 5.74 -7.30 1.61
C HIS A 84 5.07 -7.51 2.97
N GLU A 85 5.41 -8.58 3.70
CA GLU A 85 4.90 -8.82 5.06
C GLU A 85 5.28 -7.66 6.00
N ASN A 86 6.53 -7.18 5.94
CA ASN A 86 6.95 -6.05 6.74
C ASN A 86 6.19 -4.75 6.37
N MET A 87 5.98 -4.48 5.08
CA MET A 87 5.22 -3.31 4.65
C MET A 87 3.77 -3.37 5.13
N LEU A 88 3.10 -4.51 4.99
CA LEU A 88 1.73 -4.69 5.49
C LEU A 88 1.66 -4.50 7.02
N ASN A 89 2.61 -5.06 7.77
CA ASN A 89 2.69 -4.84 9.22
C ASN A 89 2.85 -3.36 9.58
N LEU A 90 3.70 -2.62 8.85
CA LEU A 90 3.85 -1.18 9.05
C LEU A 90 2.54 -0.44 8.75
N LEU A 91 1.82 -0.81 7.71
CA LEU A 91 0.52 -0.21 7.40
C LEU A 91 -0.50 -0.46 8.53
N SER A 92 -0.59 -1.70 9.04
CA SER A 92 -1.45 -2.02 10.18
C SER A 92 -1.10 -1.23 11.45
N LEU A 93 0.18 -0.97 11.73
CA LEU A 93 0.59 -0.13 12.86
C LEU A 93 0.06 1.31 12.76
N TYR A 94 -0.16 1.81 11.55
CA TYR A 94 -0.78 3.11 11.30
C TYR A 94 -2.31 3.03 11.12
N GLY A 95 -2.92 1.87 11.37
CA GLY A 95 -4.36 1.64 11.22
C GLY A 95 -4.82 1.52 9.77
N LEU A 96 -3.91 1.18 8.85
CA LEU A 96 -4.16 1.09 7.39
C LEU A 96 -4.17 -0.36 6.90
N GLY A 97 -4.56 -1.32 7.75
CA GLY A 97 -4.57 -2.74 7.41
C GLY A 97 -5.67 -3.52 8.11
#